data_AF-A0A947F519-F1
#
_entry.id   AF-A0A947F519-F1
#
_cell.length_a   1.000
_cell.length_b   1.000
_cell.length_c   1.000
_cell.angle_alpha   90.00
_cell.angle_beta   90.00
_cell.angle_gamma   90.00
#
_symmetry.space_group_name_H-M   'P 1'
#
loop_
_entity.id
_entity.type
_entity.pdbx_description
1 polymer ?
#
loop_
_entity_poly.entity_id
_entity_poly.type
_entity_poly.pdbx_seq_one_letter_code
_entity_poly.pdbx_strand_id
1 'polypeptide(L)'
;MEELVTIELFGRSYTFKAESEITMAKDVADYLVKEVSKVEAQQSIKSSNISKFAIMILAALNIANENMELKKKHSDFMHTISKQSSDLIRSLDAFVQ
;
A
#
# COMPACT_ATOMS: atom_id res chain seq x y z
N MET A 1 -13.86 -11.66 16.05
CA MET A 1 -13.24 -11.00 17.23
C MET A 1 -12.78 -9.63 16.77
N GLU A 2 -13.03 -8.58 17.54
CA GLU A 2 -12.48 -7.25 17.26
C GLU A 2 -11.01 -7.23 17.69
N GLU A 3 -10.11 -6.79 16.80
CA GLU A 3 -8.69 -6.63 17.12
C GLU A 3 -8.40 -5.15 17.40
N LEU A 4 -7.74 -4.87 18.53
CA LEU A 4 -7.30 -3.53 18.88
C LEU A 4 -5.84 -3.37 18.48
N VAL A 5 -5.55 -2.29 17.75
CA VAL A 5 -4.20 -1.96 17.31
C VAL A 5 -3.80 -0.62 17.89
N THR A 6 -2.67 -0.58 18.59
CA THR A 6 -2.08 0.64 19.13
C THR A 6 -0.88 1.05 18.29
N ILE A 7 -0.86 2.29 17.84
CA ILE A 7 0.26 2.91 17.11
C ILE A 7 0.72 4.19 17.78
N GLU A 8 1.97 4.58 17.55
CA GLU A 8 2.49 5.86 18.01
C GLU A 8 2.67 6.81 16.82
N LEU A 9 2.03 7.98 16.88
CA LEU A 9 2.12 9.03 15.88
C LEU A 9 2.37 10.38 16.57
N PHE A 10 3.39 11.11 16.11
CA PHE A 10 3.74 12.43 16.65
C PHE A 10 3.96 12.45 18.17
N GLY A 11 4.57 11.38 18.71
CA GLY A 11 4.85 11.19 20.14
C GLY A 11 3.61 10.92 20.99
N ARG A 12 2.50 10.47 20.37
CA ARG A 12 1.25 10.11 21.05
C ARG A 12 0.79 8.72 20.61
N SER A 13 0.37 7.91 21.56
CA SER A 13 -0.22 6.61 21.28
C SER A 13 -1.71 6.75 20.96
N TYR A 14 -2.14 6.05 19.91
CA TYR A 14 -3.53 5.97 19.47
C TYR A 14 -3.93 4.51 19.36
N THR A 15 -5.10 4.15 19.86
CA THR A 15 -5.63 2.78 19.76
C THR A 15 -6.87 2.78 18.89
N PHE A 16 -6.88 1.89 17.89
CA PHE A 16 -7.92 1.78 16.90
C PHE A 16 -8.53 0.39 16.93
N LYS A 17 -9.84 0.32 16.69
CA LYS A 17 -10.51 -0.95 16.37
C LYS A 17 -10.21 -1.27 14.91
N ALA A 18 -9.51 -2.36 14.67
CA ALA A 18 -9.39 -2.90 13.33
C ALA A 18 -10.67 -3.68 13.00
N GLU A 19 -11.17 -3.53 11.77
CA GLU A 19 -12.26 -4.36 11.29
C GLU A 19 -11.84 -5.83 11.32
N SER A 20 -12.78 -6.70 11.70
CA SER A 20 -12.54 -8.12 11.98
C SER A 20 -12.01 -8.94 10.79
N GLU A 21 -11.96 -8.37 9.60
CA GLU A 21 -11.44 -9.00 8.38
C GLU A 21 -9.96 -8.66 8.11
N ILE A 22 -9.37 -7.73 8.85
CA ILE A 22 -7.97 -7.34 8.65
C ILE A 22 -7.06 -8.33 9.39
N THR A 23 -6.73 -9.44 8.73
CA THR A 23 -5.75 -10.44 9.22
C THR A 23 -4.34 -9.87 9.42
N MET A 24 -4.06 -8.68 8.89
CA MET A 24 -2.78 -7.99 8.92
C MET A 24 -2.88 -6.62 9.61
N ALA A 25 -3.78 -6.47 10.59
CA ALA A 25 -4.12 -5.17 11.18
C ALA A 25 -2.89 -4.44 11.73
N LYS A 26 -1.99 -5.18 12.38
CA LYS A 26 -0.71 -4.68 12.86
C LYS A 26 0.21 -4.23 11.73
N ASP A 27 0.35 -5.00 10.66
CA ASP A 27 1.25 -4.65 9.55
C ASP A 27 0.77 -3.39 8.82
N VAL A 28 -0.55 -3.23 8.66
CA VAL A 28 -1.15 -2.00 8.09
C VAL A 28 -0.86 -0.79 8.98
N ALA A 29 -0.97 -0.95 10.29
CA ALA A 29 -0.64 0.07 11.28
C ALA A 29 0.84 0.46 11.24
N ASP A 30 1.74 -0.53 11.25
CA ASP A 30 3.19 -0.32 11.21
C ASP A 30 3.59 0.36 9.89
N TYR A 31 2.94 0.00 8.78
CA TYR A 31 3.15 0.65 7.49
C TYR A 31 2.68 2.11 7.47
N LEU A 32 1.54 2.43 8.08
CA LEU A 32 1.10 3.82 8.26
C LEU A 32 2.13 4.64 9.06
N VAL A 33 2.59 4.10 10.20
CA VAL A 33 3.60 4.78 11.05
C VAL A 33 4.86 5.08 10.25
N LYS A 34 5.35 4.09 9.49
CA LYS A 34 6.52 4.24 8.62
C LYS A 34 6.35 5.37 7.60
N GLU A 35 5.21 5.44 6.91
CA GLU A 35 5.01 6.48 5.90
C GLU A 35 4.87 7.87 6.53
N VAL A 36 4.20 7.98 7.69
CA VAL A 36 4.12 9.24 8.43
C VAL A 36 5.51 9.72 8.85
N SER A 37 6.36 8.85 9.42
CA SER A 37 7.73 9.20 9.80
C SER A 37 8.59 9.61 8.61
N LYS A 38 8.41 8.96 7.45
CA LYS A 38 9.10 9.31 6.20
C LYS A 38 8.71 10.71 5.73
N VAL A 39 7.42 11.05 5.72
CA VAL A 39 6.96 12.39 5.35
C VAL A 39 7.48 13.43 6.35
N GLU A 40 7.39 13.15 7.65
CA GLU A 40 7.89 14.05 8.70
C GLU A 40 9.39 14.36 8.52
N ALA A 41 10.22 13.33 8.29
CA ALA A 41 11.65 13.50 8.03
C ALA A 41 11.93 14.29 6.75
N GLN A 42 11.16 14.08 5.68
CA GLN A 42 11.32 14.84 4.44
C GLN A 42 10.97 16.33 4.59
N GLN A 43 10.05 16.67 5.50
CA GLN A 43 9.66 18.05 5.76
C GLN A 43 10.60 18.76 6.73
N SER A 44 11.16 18.05 7.72
CA SER A 44 12.17 18.65 8.61
C SER A 44 13.40 19.13 7.84
N ILE A 45 13.75 18.45 6.73
CA ILE A 45 14.85 18.83 5.84
C ILE A 45 14.53 20.10 5.04
N LYS A 46 13.26 20.38 4.76
CA LYS A 46 12.83 21.47 3.85
C LYS A 46 12.48 22.78 4.57
N SER A 47 12.69 22.90 5.89
CA SER A 47 12.28 24.05 6.73
C SER A 47 10.81 24.45 6.56
N SER A 48 9.96 23.53 6.10
CA SER A 48 8.54 23.76 5.85
C SER A 48 7.75 23.49 7.13
N ASN A 49 7.11 24.53 7.66
CA ASN A 49 6.30 24.45 8.88
C ASN A 49 4.90 23.87 8.56
N ILE A 50 4.87 22.59 8.16
CA ILE A 50 3.65 21.89 7.76
C ILE A 50 2.96 21.32 8.99
N SER A 51 1.63 21.42 9.05
CA SER A 51 0.86 20.88 10.18
C SER A 51 0.89 19.35 10.22
N LYS A 52 0.77 18.77 11.42
CA LYS A 52 0.65 17.30 11.62
C LYS A 52 -0.49 16.69 10.80
N PHE A 53 -1.59 17.43 10.63
CA PHE A 53 -2.69 17.00 9.77
C PHE A 53 -2.27 16.90 8.30
N ALA A 54 -1.56 17.90 7.76
CA ALA A 54 -1.07 17.84 6.40
C ALA A 54 0.01 16.75 6.21
N ILE A 55 0.84 16.46 7.21
CA ILE A 55 1.73 15.28 7.20
C ILE A 55 0.93 13.98 7.06
N MET A 56 -0.14 13.81 7.84
CA MET A 56 -1.02 12.63 7.74
C MET A 56 -1.68 12.52 6.36
N ILE A 57 -2.18 13.62 5.79
CA ILE A 57 -2.79 13.62 4.46
C ILE A 57 -1.76 13.23 3.38
N LEU A 58 -0.54 13.75 3.46
CA LEU A 58 0.54 13.38 2.53
C LEU A 58 0.91 11.90 2.65
N ALA A 59 1.03 11.37 3.88
CA ALA A 59 1.27 9.95 4.08
C ALA A 59 0.14 9.09 3.49
N ALA A 60 -1.12 9.48 3.70
CA ALA A 60 -2.27 8.80 3.13
C ALA A 60 -2.27 8.84 1.59
N LEU A 61 -1.93 9.98 0.98
CA LEU A 61 -1.81 10.12 -0.47
C LEU A 61 -0.70 9.22 -1.04
N ASN A 62 0.45 9.14 -0.37
CA ASN A 62 1.54 8.28 -0.78
C ASN A 62 1.14 6.79 -0.72
N ILE A 63 0.54 6.35 0.39
CA ILE A 63 0.03 4.98 0.55
C ILE A 63 -1.01 4.65 -0.53
N ALA A 64 -1.95 5.57 -0.79
CA ALA A 64 -2.96 5.40 -1.82
C ALA A 64 -2.33 5.27 -3.20
N ASN A 65 -1.33 6.10 -3.52
CA ASN A 65 -0.60 6.02 -4.78
C ASN A 65 0.14 4.69 -4.94
N GLU A 66 0.89 4.25 -3.91
CA GLU A 66 1.58 2.95 -3.93
C GLU A 66 0.62 1.78 -4.17
N ASN A 67 -0.56 1.80 -3.53
CA ASN A 67 -1.60 0.78 -3.74
C ASN A 67 -2.18 0.83 -5.17
N MET A 68 -2.43 2.04 -5.70
CA MET A 68 -2.91 2.19 -7.09
C MET A 68 -1.88 1.68 -8.11
N GLU A 69 -0.60 1.98 -7.89
CA GLU A 69 0.49 1.46 -8.74
C GLU A 69 0.60 -0.06 -8.67
N LEU A 70 0.49 -0.65 -7.47
CA LEU A 70 0.55 -2.10 -7.29
C LEU A 70 -0.61 -2.80 -8.00
N LYS A 71 -1.83 -2.27 -7.87
CA LYS A 71 -3.01 -2.78 -8.60
C LYS A 71 -2.82 -2.73 -10.10
N LYS A 72 -2.28 -1.62 -10.61
CA LYS A 72 -1.98 -1.47 -12.05
C LYS A 72 -0.94 -2.51 -12.50
N LYS A 73 0.20 -2.61 -11.81
CA LYS A 73 1.26 -3.58 -12.13
C LYS A 73 0.76 -5.02 -12.11
N HIS A 74 -0.09 -5.36 -11.15
CA HIS A 74 -0.71 -6.69 -11.08
C HIS A 74 -1.63 -6.95 -12.28
N SER A 75 -2.48 -5.99 -12.65
CA SER A 75 -3.32 -6.10 -13.84
C SER A 75 -2.51 -6.27 -15.12
N ASP A 76 -1.46 -5.46 -15.29
CA ASP A 76 -0.58 -5.51 -16.47
C ASP A 76 0.17 -6.84 -16.57
N PHE A 77 0.66 -7.35 -15.43
CA PHE A 77 1.28 -8.67 -15.34
C PHE A 77 0.31 -9.79 -15.72
N MET A 78 -0.92 -9.76 -15.20
CA MET A 78 -1.93 -10.78 -15.51
C MET A 78 -2.36 -10.75 -16.97
N HIS A 79 -2.47 -9.56 -17.56
CA HIS A 79 -2.71 -9.44 -18.99
C HIS A 79 -1.57 -10.04 -19.82
N THR A 80 -0.32 -9.78 -19.43
CA THR A 80 0.87 -10.30 -20.10
C THR A 80 0.93 -11.83 -20.06
N ILE A 81 0.74 -12.42 -18.87
CA ILE A 81 0.74 -13.88 -18.69
C ILE A 81 -0.40 -14.53 -19.47
N SER A 82 -1.60 -13.94 -19.44
CA SER A 82 -2.77 -14.45 -20.18
C SER A 82 -2.52 -14.46 -21.69
N LYS A 83 -1.94 -13.36 -22.22
CA LYS A 83 -1.57 -13.27 -23.62
C LYS A 83 -0.52 -14.31 -24.01
N GLN A 84 0.58 -14.40 -23.25
CA GLN A 84 1.65 -15.37 -23.51
C GLN A 84 1.15 -16.81 -23.47
N SER A 85 0.30 -17.14 -22.49
CA SER A 85 -0.32 -18.46 -22.37
C SER A 85 -1.22 -18.77 -23.58
N SER A 86 -2.01 -17.79 -24.01
CA SER A 86 -2.88 -17.94 -25.19
C SER A 86 -2.08 -18.15 -26.47
N ASP A 87 -0.98 -17.41 -26.65
CA ASP A 87 -0.10 -17.55 -27.82
C ASP A 87 0.63 -18.92 -27.81
N LEU A 88 1.02 -19.41 -26.64
CA LEU A 88 1.60 -20.74 -26.48
C LEU A 88 0.59 -21.85 -26.82
N ILE A 89 -0.64 -21.77 -26.31
CA ILE A 89 -1.71 -22.73 -26.61
C ILE A 89 -1.97 -22.77 -28.12
N ARG A 90 -2.11 -21.61 -28.77
CA ARG A 90 -2.28 -21.53 -30.23
C ARG A 90 -1.14 -22.18 -31.00
N SER A 91 0.10 -22.01 -30.52
CA SER A 91 1.28 -22.59 -31.15
C SER A 91 1.30 -24.12 -31.01
N LEU A 92 0.86 -24.65 -29.86
CA LEU A 92 0.73 -26.08 -29.64
C LEU A 92 -0.40 -26.68 -30.49
N ASP A 93 -1.56 -26.03 -30.55
CA ASP A 93 -2.70 -26.47 -31.36
C ASP A 93 -2.33 -26.53 -32.86
N ALA A 94 -1.56 -25.55 -33.35
CA ALA A 94 -1.06 -25.51 -34.72
C ALA A 94 -0.03 -26.61 -35.03
N PHE A 95 0.64 -27.17 -34.02
CA PHE A 95 1.60 -28.27 -34.20
C PHE A 95 0.93 -29.65 -34.17
N VAL A 96 -0.26 -29.77 -33.56
CA VAL A 96 -1.01 -31.02 -33.43
C VAL A 96 -1.97 -31.24 -34.62
N GLN A 97 -2.22 -30.23 -35.45
CA GLN A 97 -2.91 -30.32 -36.75
C GLN A 97 -1.97 -30.67 -37.89
#